data_AF-A0A3A8QAH1-F1
#
_entry.id   AF-A0A3A8QAH1-F1
#
_cell.length_a   1.000
_cell.length_b   1.000
_cell.length_c   1.000
_cell.angle_alpha   90.00
_cell.angle_beta   90.00
_cell.angle_gamma   90.00
#
_symmetry.space_group_name_H-M   'P 1'
#
loop_
_entity.id
_entity.type
_entity.pdbx_description
1 polymer ?
#
loop_
_entity_poly.entity_id
_entity_poly.type
_entity_poly.pdbx_seq_one_letter_code
_entity_poly.pdbx_strand_id
1 'polypeptide(L)' 'MNHVHCTHLPAFVDGELPREHHEDFRAHLASCEACGARFHDLLQADILGRLAHAKAAPTPEATAAPPA' A
#
# COMPACT_ATOMS: atom_id res chain seq x y z
N MET A 1 -10.40 -13.19 18.90
CA MET A 1 -10.04 -12.29 17.78
C MET A 1 -10.34 -13.02 16.48
N ASN A 2 -11.17 -12.45 15.59
CA ASN A 2 -11.61 -13.13 14.37
C ASN A 2 -10.61 -12.87 13.23
N HIS A 3 -9.70 -13.82 13.00
CA HIS A 3 -8.56 -13.69 12.06
C HIS A 3 -8.97 -13.68 10.57
N VAL A 4 -10.23 -13.99 10.25
CA VAL A 4 -10.72 -14.09 8.86
C VAL A 4 -10.69 -12.73 8.16
N HIS A 5 -10.85 -11.62 8.89
CA HIS A 5 -10.81 -10.29 8.28
C HIS A 5 -9.38 -9.82 7.96
N CYS A 6 -8.36 -10.38 8.61
CA CYS A 6 -6.96 -9.97 8.43
C CYS A 6 -6.44 -10.16 6.98
N THR A 7 -7.03 -11.08 6.21
CA THR A 7 -6.67 -11.33 4.81
C THR A 7 -7.16 -10.23 3.86
N HIS A 8 -8.13 -9.42 4.27
CA HIS A 8 -8.66 -8.30 3.47
C HIS A 8 -7.82 -7.03 3.55
N LEU A 9 -6.78 -7.01 4.39
CA LEU A 9 -5.93 -5.83 4.58
C LEU A 9 -5.28 -5.32 3.27
N PRO A 10 -4.65 -6.17 2.43
CA PRO A 10 -4.08 -5.70 1.16
C PRO A 10 -5.15 -5.09 0.26
N ALA A 11 -6.26 -5.80 0.03
CA ALA A 11 -7.37 -5.30 -0.78
C ALA A 11 -7.96 -3.98 -0.25
N PHE A 12 -7.98 -3.75 1.06
CA PHE A 12 -8.41 -2.47 1.63
C PHE A 12 -7.42 -1.34 1.35
N VAL A 13 -6.12 -1.60 1.46
CA VAL A 13 -5.05 -0.63 1.15
C VAL A 13 -5.02 -0.27 -0.33
N ASP A 14 -5.17 -1.28 -1.19
CA ASP A 14 -5.19 -1.13 -2.65
C ASP A 14 -6.52 -0.53 -3.17
N GLY A 15 -7.53 -0.41 -2.31
CA GLY A 15 -8.85 0.12 -2.66
C GLY A 15 -9.73 -0.87 -3.43
N GLU A 16 -9.33 -2.13 -3.52
CA GLU A 16 -10.03 -3.23 -4.18
C GLU A 16 -11.12 -3.89 -3.29
N LEU A 17 -11.14 -3.59 -1.99
CA LEU A 17 -12.19 -4.09 -1.11
C LEU A 17 -13.55 -3.46 -1.48
N PRO A 18 -14.64 -4.23 -1.63
CA PRO A 18 -15.97 -3.69 -1.89
C PRO A 18 -16.43 -2.72 -0.81
N ARG A 19 -17.09 -1.62 -1.22
CA ARG A 19 -17.51 -0.54 -0.30
C ARG A 19 -18.43 -1.03 0.83
N GLU A 20 -19.22 -2.07 0.57
CA GLU A 20 -20.08 -2.70 1.58
C GLU A 20 -19.28 -3.31 2.75
N HIS A 21 -18.03 -3.70 2.53
CA HIS A 21 -17.14 -4.26 3.55
C HIS A 21 -16.20 -3.25 4.19
N HIS A 22 -16.21 -1.97 3.75
CA HIS A 22 -15.30 -0.95 4.28
C HIS A 22 -15.57 -0.62 5.73
N GLU A 23 -16.84 -0.45 6.11
CA GLU A 23 -17.22 -0.09 7.47
C GLU A 23 -16.89 -1.22 8.46
N ASP A 24 -17.20 -2.46 8.11
CA ASP A 24 -16.85 -3.64 8.91
C ASP A 24 -15.34 -3.80 9.05
N PHE A 25 -14.60 -3.59 7.96
CA PHE A 25 -13.14 -3.70 7.99
C PHE A 25 -12.50 -2.56 8.79
N ARG A 26 -13.05 -1.34 8.76
CA ARG A 26 -12.61 -0.23 9.63
C ARG A 26 -12.80 -0.55 11.10
N ALA A 27 -13.95 -1.13 11.48
CA ALA A 27 -14.19 -1.57 12.86
C ALA A 27 -13.20 -2.67 13.29
N HIS A 28 -12.87 -3.60 12.39
CA HIS A 28 -11.83 -4.60 12.63
C HIS A 28 -10.45 -3.98 12.79
N LEU A 29 -10.08 -3.04 11.92
CA LEU A 29 -8.78 -2.35 11.97
C LEU A 29 -8.59 -1.58 13.29
N ALA A 30 -9.66 -0.98 13.81
CA ALA A 30 -9.64 -0.27 15.09
C ALA A 30 -9.49 -1.19 16.32
N SER A 31 -9.84 -2.49 16.19
CA SER A 31 -9.86 -3.45 17.30
C SER A 31 -8.79 -4.56 17.19
N CYS A 32 -8.06 -4.62 16.06
CA CYS A 32 -7.05 -5.64 15.80
C CYS A 32 -5.65 -5.01 15.68
N GLU A 33 -4.85 -5.12 16.74
CA GLU A 33 -3.48 -4.58 16.78
C GLU A 33 -2.58 -5.12 15.65
N ALA A 34 -2.72 -6.42 15.30
CA ALA A 34 -1.95 -7.02 14.23
C ALA A 34 -2.25 -6.37 12.86
N CYS A 35 -3.52 -6.07 12.57
CA CYS A 35 -3.90 -5.35 11.36
C CYS A 35 -3.45 -3.89 11.42
N GLY A 36 -3.53 -3.24 12.58
CA GLY A 36 -3.04 -1.88 12.76
C GLY A 36 -1.54 -1.75 12.50
N ALA A 37 -0.73 -2.65 13.06
CA ALA A 37 0.72 -2.68 12.83
C ALA A 37 1.04 -2.91 11.35
N ARG A 38 0.43 -3.93 10.72
CA ARG A 38 0.66 -4.24 9.32
C ARG A 38 0.17 -3.14 8.36
N PHE A 39 -0.92 -2.45 8.69
CA PHE A 39 -1.39 -1.29 7.93
C PHE A 39 -0.37 -0.15 7.98
N HIS A 40 0.21 0.12 9.15
CA HIS A 40 1.24 1.14 9.29
C HIS A 40 2.50 0.79 8.48
N ASP A 41 2.95 -0.47 8.51
CA ASP A 41 4.09 -0.92 7.71
C ASP A 41 3.86 -0.71 6.20
N LEU A 42 2.65 -1.02 5.71
CA LEU A 42 2.28 -0.82 4.31
C LEU A 42 2.27 0.67 3.92
N LEU A 43 1.74 1.55 4.78
CA LEU A 43 1.78 2.99 4.54
C LEU A 43 3.20 3.55 4.53
N GLN A 44 4.06 3.09 5.44
CA GLN A 44 5.47 3.48 5.46
C GLN A 44 6.18 3.04 4.18
N ALA A 45 5.94 1.82 3.71
CA ALA A 45 6.48 1.32 2.45
C ALA A 45 6.02 2.15 1.24
N ASP A 46 4.73 2.53 1.17
CA ASP A 46 4.20 3.41 0.11
C ASP A 46 4.89 4.77 0.10
N ILE A 47 5.01 5.42 1.27
CA ILE A 47 5.70 6.71 1.39
C ILE A 47 7.16 6.59 0.95
N LEU A 48 7.87 5.57 1.42
CA LEU A 48 9.25 5.33 1.04
C LEU A 48 9.40 5.06 -0.47
N GLY A 49 8.49 4.30 -1.07
CA GLY A 49 8.44 4.05 -2.51
C GLY A 49 8.26 5.33 -3.31
N ARG A 50 7.31 6.19 -2.91
CA ARG A 50 7.09 7.49 -3.54
C ARG A 50 8.29 8.41 -3.40
N LEU A 51 8.93 8.44 -2.24
CA LEU A 51 10.15 9.23 -2.03
C LEU A 51 11.31 8.70 -2.89
N ALA A 52 11.47 7.38 -3.00
CA ALA A 52 12.48 6.78 -3.87
C ALA A 52 12.24 7.16 -5.34
N HIS A 53 10.99 7.12 -5.82
CA HIS A 53 10.64 7.55 -7.17
C HIS A 53 10.82 9.06 -7.39
N ALA A 54 10.48 9.90 -6.41
CA ALA A 54 10.68 11.34 -6.49
C ALA A 54 12.17 11.72 -6.53
N LYS A 55 13.02 11.01 -5.78
CA LYS A 55 14.48 11.16 -5.84
C LYS A 55 15.08 10.63 -7.14
N ALA A 56 14.43 9.65 -7.76
CA ALA A 56 14.78 9.11 -9.07
C ALA A 56 14.17 9.94 -10.22
N ALA A 57 13.97 11.26 -10.03
CA ALA A 57 13.59 12.17 -11.10
C ALA A 57 14.46 11.88 -12.34
N PRO A 58 13.85 11.75 -13.53
CA PRO A 58 14.55 11.28 -14.72
C PRO A 58 15.65 12.28 -15.05
N THR A 59 16.90 11.85 -14.98
CA THR A 59 17.92 12.41 -15.87
C THR A 59 17.42 12.10 -17.28
N PRO A 60 17.21 13.10 -18.15
CA PRO A 60 16.75 12.87 -19.53
C PRO A 60 17.80 12.18 -20.44
N GLU A 61 18.74 11.43 -19.87
CA GLU A 61 19.93 10.90 -20.55
C GLU A 61 19.96 9.36 -20.53
N ALA A 62 18.86 8.73 -20.93
CA ALA A 62 18.87 7.30 -21.29
C ALA A 62 17.91 6.96 -22.44
N THR A 63 17.57 7.95 -23.28
CA THR A 63 16.91 7.72 -24.57
C THR A 63 17.46 8.70 -25.63
N ALA A 64 18.75 8.61 -25.90
CA ALA A 64 19.41 9.02 -27.14
C ALA A 64 20.82 8.41 -27.12
N ALA A 65 21.32 7.57 -28.03
CA ALA A 65 20.88 7.02 -29.32
C ALA A 65 21.79 5.78 -29.62
N PRO A 66 21.61 5.03 -30.73
CA PRO A 66 22.03 3.63 -30.92
C PRO A 66 23.49 3.45 -31.38
N PRO A 67 24.03 2.21 -31.38
CA PRO A 67 25.18 1.86 -32.23
C PRO A 67 24.88 0.81 -33.33
N ALA A 68 25.12 1.26 -34.57
CA ALA A 68 25.46 0.58 -35.84
C ALA A 68 24.51 -0.44 -36.49
#